data_AF-A0A1Z1MBT7-F1
#
_entry.id   AF-A0A1Z1MBT7-F1
#
_cell.length_a   1.000
_cell.length_b   1.000
_cell.length_c   1.000
_cell.angle_alpha   90.00
_cell.angle_beta   90.00
_cell.angle_gamma   90.00
#
_symmetry.space_group_name_H-M   'P 1'
#
loop_
_entity.id
_entity.type
_entity.pdbx_description
1 polymer ?
#
loop_
_entity_poly.entity_id
_entity_poly.type
_entity_poly.pdbx_seq_one_letter_code
_entity_poly.pdbx_strand_id
1 'polypeptide(L)' 'MDIEQEVTKLKKELVILRVNKITKQKTERHKVKKIQHRISQILQIDQDKNE' A
#
# COMPACT_ATOMS: atom_id res chain seq x y z
N MET A 1 2.88 -16.85 -3.54
CA MET A 1 2.38 -15.55 -3.04
C MET A 1 2.09 -14.74 -4.28
N ASP A 2 0.83 -14.41 -4.53
CA ASP A 2 0.45 -13.65 -5.71
C ASP A 2 0.74 -12.15 -5.43
N ILE A 3 1.81 -11.65 -6.05
CA ILE A 3 2.30 -10.28 -5.92
C ILE A 3 1.19 -9.27 -6.28
N GLU A 4 0.40 -9.57 -7.31
CA GLU A 4 -0.70 -8.71 -7.75
C GLU A 4 -1.81 -8.65 -6.69
N GLN A 5 -2.14 -9.79 -6.07
CA GLN A 5 -3.14 -9.83 -5.00
C GLN A 5 -2.69 -9.02 -3.78
N GLU A 6 -1.42 -9.12 -3.38
CA GLU A 6 -0.90 -8.39 -2.23
C GLU A 6 -0.83 -6.88 -2.49
N VAL A 7 -0.36 -6.46 -3.67
CA VAL A 7 -0.39 -5.06 -4.10
C VAL A 7 -1.83 -4.53 -4.16
N THR A 8 -2.77 -5.33 -4.67
CA THR A 8 -4.19 -4.95 -4.73
C THR A 8 -4.79 -4.74 -3.35
N LYS A 9 -4.49 -5.61 -2.38
CA LYS A 9 -4.93 -5.46 -1.00
C LYS A 9 -4.38 -4.17 -0.36
N LEU A 10 -3.08 -3.91 -0.52
CA LEU A 10 -2.43 -2.70 0.00
C LEU A 10 -3.00 -1.42 -0.63
N LYS A 11 -3.32 -1.43 -1.93
CA LYS A 11 -4.00 -0.32 -2.60
C LYS A 11 -5.40 -0.06 -2.04
N LYS A 12 -6.18 -1.11 -1.75
CA LYS A 12 -7.51 -0.98 -1.10
C LYS A 12 -7.39 -0.34 0.29
N GLU A 13 -6.42 -0.77 1.10
CA GLU A 13 -6.15 -0.17 2.42
C GLU A 13 -5.78 1.31 2.33
N LEU A 14 -4.98 1.70 1.33
CA LEU A 14 -4.65 3.11 1.07
C LEU A 14 -5.90 3.95 0.73
N VAL A 15 -6.84 3.40 -0.05
CA VAL A 15 -8.09 4.08 -0.37
C VAL A 15 -8.90 4.36 0.89
N ILE A 16 -9.04 3.37 1.78
CA ILE A 16 -9.74 3.54 3.06
C ILE A 16 -9.08 4.64 3.90
N LEU A 17 -7.75 4.64 4.01
CA LEU A 17 -7.02 5.67 4.76
C LEU A 17 -7.19 7.07 4.16
N ARG A 18 -7.30 7.18 2.83
CA ARG A 18 -7.61 8.45 2.15
C ARG A 18 -9.04 8.93 2.45
N VAL A 19 -10.02 8.02 2.44
CA VAL A 19 -11.40 8.34 2.84
C VAL A 19 -11.46 8.80 4.29
N ASN A 20 -10.76 8.12 5.20
CA ASN A 20 -10.68 8.51 6.62
C ASN A 20 -10.06 9.91 6.77
N LYS A 21 -9.04 10.25 5.96
CA LYS A 21 -8.46 11.60 5.93
C LYS A 21 -9.47 12.66 5.49
N ILE A 22 -10.19 12.40 4.40
CA ILE A 22 -11.17 13.34 3.82
C ILE A 22 -12.33 13.56 4.80
N THR A 23 -12.81 12.48 5.41
CA THR A 23 -13.88 12.51 6.42
C THR A 23 -13.44 13.06 7.78
N LYS A 24 -12.20 13.57 7.90
CA LYS A 24 -11.59 14.09 9.14
C LYS A 24 -11.62 13.10 10.32
N GLN A 25 -11.74 11.81 10.04
CA GLN A 25 -11.54 10.76 11.03
C GLN A 25 -10.07 10.71 11.43
N LYS A 26 -9.76 10.15 12.60
CA LYS A 26 -8.39 9.97 13.10
C LYS A 26 -7.53 9.34 12.00
N THR A 27 -6.64 10.14 11.42
CA THR A 27 -5.86 9.72 10.26
C THR A 27 -4.49 9.27 10.70
N GLU A 28 -4.18 8.00 10.47
CA GLU A 28 -2.88 7.45 10.80
C GLU A 28 -1.89 7.65 9.64
N ARG A 29 -1.32 8.87 9.55
CA ARG A 29 -0.34 9.24 8.50
C ARG A 29 0.83 8.26 8.39
N HIS A 30 1.24 7.66 9.51
CA HIS A 30 2.30 6.66 9.55
C HIS A 30 1.91 5.36 8.83
N LYS A 31 0.64 4.93 8.91
CA LYS A 31 0.12 3.75 8.18
C LYS A 31 0.20 3.97 6.66
N VAL A 32 -0.14 5.16 6.19
CA VAL A 32 -0.02 5.51 4.76
C VAL A 32 1.42 5.34 4.28
N LYS A 33 2.41 5.90 5.00
CA LYS A 33 3.82 5.76 4.66
C LYS A 33 4.27 4.29 4.67
N LYS A 34 3.84 3.52 5.67
CA LYS A 34 4.20 2.09 5.80
C LYS A 34 3.67 1.27 4.63
N ILE A 35 2.42 1.50 4.22
CA ILE A 35 1.81 0.79 3.09
C ILE A 35 2.50 1.16 1.78
N GLN A 36 2.79 2.44 1.55
CA GLN A 36 3.52 2.89 0.35
C GLN A 36 4.92 2.25 0.27
N HIS A 37 5.65 2.23 1.39
CA HIS A 37 6.96 1.59 1.44
C HIS A 37 6.86 0.09 1.14
N ARG A 38 5.85 -0.59 1.68
CA ARG A 38 5.63 -2.02 1.42
C ARG A 38 5.32 -2.32 -0.05
N ILE A 39 4.49 -1.50 -0.70
CA ILE A 39 4.22 -1.62 -2.14
C ILE A 39 5.52 -1.46 -2.93
N SER A 40 6.35 -0.47 -2.59
CA SER A 40 7.65 -0.24 -3.24
C SER A 40 8.58 -1.45 -3.13
N GLN A 41 8.67 -2.05 -1.93
CA GLN A 41 9.48 -3.26 -1.72
C GLN A 41 8.99 -4.44 -2.57
N ILE A 42 7.68 -4.66 -2.63
CA ILE A 42 7.10 -5.76 -3.39
C ILE A 42 7.37 -5.58 -4.89
N LEU A 43 7.19 -4.37 -5.41
CA LEU A 43 7.45 -4.08 -6.82
C LEU A 43 8.93 -4.20 -7.19
N GLN A 44 9.82 -3.79 -6.28
CA GLN A 44 11.27 -3.96 -6.48
C GLN A 44 11.64 -5.44 -6.57
N ILE A 45 11.14 -6.27 -5.64
CA ILE A 45 11.39 -7.72 -5.66
C ILE A 45 10.82 -8.37 -6.94
N ASP A 46 9.70 -7.87 -7.45
CA ASP A 46 9.11 -8.36 -8.70
C ASP A 46 9.98 -7.99 -9.92
N GLN A 47 10.52 -6.77 -9.96
CA GLN A 47 11.47 -6.36 -11.00
C GLN A 47 12.75 -7.19 -10.95
N ASP A 48 13.36 -7.35 -9.77
CA ASP A 48 14.60 -8.11 -9.59
C ASP A 48 14.44 -9.61 -9.95
N LYS A 49 13.21 -10.15 -9.92
CA LYS A 49 12.91 -11.53 -10.30
C LYS A 49 12.62 -11.73 -11.78
N ASN A 50 12.24 -10.67 -12.48
CA ASN A 50 11.93 -10.67 -13.90
C ASN A 50 13.16 -10.26 -14.76
N GLU A 51 14.29 -9.96 -14.12
CA GLU A 51 15.61 -9.69 -14.71
C GLU A 51 16.46 -10.97 -14.77
#